data_AF-A0A7X4J576-F1
#
_entry.id   AF-A0A7X4J576-F1
#
_cell.length_a   1.000
_cell.length_b   1.000
_cell.length_c   1.000
_cell.angle_alpha   90.00
_cell.angle_beta   90.00
_cell.angle_gamma   90.00
#
_symmetry.space_group_name_H-M   'P 1'
#
loop_
_entity.id
_entity.type
_entity.pdbx_description
1 polymer ?
#
loop_
_entity_poly.entity_id
_entity_poly.type
_entity_poly.pdbx_seq_one_letter_code
_entity_poly.pdbx_strand_id
1 'polypeptide(L)'
;MISKQGPGTDVMDARFSIGGVVPLNIPNSLTILRILLIPLIVGLLIYEHVEYALVTLIIAALTDALDGTIARMANQKTRFGAYLDPLADKLLLMTTFVTFSLLDMVPVWSVILVVSRDAILLTGTLLAHLTGTAIDASPTVLGKATTLFQVSYMILVLALISQDLNPVLLFPLLLSMSLLTVLSGMHYIFRGVSQLNSAEDS
;
A
#
# COMPACT_ATOMS: atom_id res chain seq x y z
N MET A 1 -62.20 22.39 11.70
CA MET A 1 -61.38 23.61 11.52
C MET A 1 -59.94 23.23 11.87
N ILE A 2 -59.06 22.99 10.89
CA ILE A 2 -58.24 24.00 10.18
C ILE A 2 -57.46 24.82 11.22
N SER A 3 -56.13 24.91 11.31
CA SER A 3 -54.98 24.54 10.47
C SER A 3 -53.74 25.10 11.20
N LYS A 4 -52.60 24.40 11.19
CA LYS A 4 -51.30 24.92 10.69
C LYS A 4 -50.14 23.99 11.09
N GLN A 5 -49.54 23.38 10.07
CA GLN A 5 -48.19 22.83 10.10
C GLN A 5 -47.15 23.95 9.92
N GLY A 6 -46.04 23.82 10.66
CA GLY A 6 -44.68 24.25 10.32
C GLY A 6 -44.28 25.70 10.62
N PRO A 7 -42.97 26.04 10.60
CA PRO A 7 -41.78 25.19 10.78
C PRO A 7 -40.70 25.82 11.70
N GLY A 8 -39.76 25.01 12.19
CA GLY A 8 -38.38 25.43 12.41
C GLY A 8 -38.04 26.22 13.67
N THR A 9 -37.47 25.53 14.65
CA THR A 9 -36.24 25.96 15.36
C THR A 9 -35.47 24.72 15.80
N ASP A 10 -35.17 23.83 14.85
CA ASP A 10 -34.20 22.74 15.02
C ASP A 10 -32.81 23.22 14.54
N VAL A 11 -32.49 24.46 14.90
CA VAL A 11 -31.26 25.15 14.52
C VAL A 11 -30.43 25.33 15.78
N MET A 12 -29.21 24.77 15.70
CA MET A 12 -28.08 24.99 16.60
C MET A 12 -27.90 24.04 17.78
N ASP A 13 -27.94 22.73 17.49
CA ASP A 13 -27.01 21.78 18.10
C ASP A 13 -26.21 21.02 17.02
N ALA A 14 -25.77 21.76 15.98
CA ALA A 14 -24.63 21.36 15.18
C ALA A 14 -23.36 21.57 16.01
N ARG A 15 -23.19 20.78 17.07
CA ARG A 15 -21.88 20.53 17.67
C ARG A 15 -21.10 19.74 16.64
N PHE A 16 -20.47 20.47 15.74
CA PHE A 16 -19.36 20.01 14.95
C PHE A 16 -18.33 19.47 15.95
N SER A 17 -18.34 18.17 16.15
CA SER A 17 -17.32 17.46 16.91
C SER A 17 -16.04 17.54 16.09
N ILE A 18 -15.33 18.67 16.26
CA ILE A 18 -13.89 18.79 15.99
C ILE A 18 -13.22 17.85 16.99
N GLY A 19 -13.22 16.56 16.66
CA GLY A 19 -12.90 15.53 17.64
C GLY A 19 -13.27 14.15 17.15
N GLY A 20 -13.12 13.89 15.85
CA GLY A 20 -13.06 12.52 15.35
C GLY A 20 -11.77 11.87 15.83
N VAL A 21 -11.69 11.55 17.13
CA VAL A 21 -10.68 10.62 17.63
C VAL A 21 -10.97 9.32 16.92
N VAL A 22 -10.19 9.03 15.88
CA VAL A 22 -10.26 7.76 15.16
C VAL A 22 -10.22 6.68 16.24
N PRO A 23 -11.25 5.82 16.37
CA PRO A 23 -11.26 4.80 17.42
C PRO A 23 -9.97 4.00 17.27
N LEU A 24 -9.08 4.12 18.26
CA LEU A 24 -7.74 3.55 18.25
C LEU A 24 -7.86 2.04 18.46
N ASN A 25 -8.28 1.35 17.40
CA ASN A 25 -8.13 -0.08 17.31
C ASN A 25 -6.66 -0.38 16.99
N ILE A 26 -6.14 -1.47 17.56
CA ILE A 26 -4.75 -1.92 17.38
C ILE A 26 -4.29 -1.80 15.90
N PRO A 27 -5.04 -2.28 14.89
CA PRO A 27 -4.60 -2.21 13.49
C PRO A 27 -4.42 -0.78 12.93
N ASN A 28 -5.21 0.18 13.42
CA ASN A 28 -5.12 1.56 12.95
C ASN A 28 -3.86 2.24 13.49
N SER A 29 -3.51 1.97 14.76
CA SER A 29 -2.29 2.50 15.37
C SER A 29 -1.03 2.02 14.67
N LEU A 30 -0.98 0.74 14.26
CA LEU A 30 0.16 0.18 13.56
C LEU A 30 0.24 0.64 12.10
N THR A 31 -0.90 0.92 11.45
CA THR A 31 -0.93 1.58 10.12
C THR A 31 -0.34 3.00 10.21
N ILE A 32 -0.74 3.77 11.22
CA ILE A 32 -0.19 5.12 11.47
C ILE A 32 1.31 5.04 11.78
N LEU A 33 1.72 4.06 12.58
CA LEU A 33 3.13 3.81 12.87
C LEU A 33 3.90 3.57 11.56
N ARG A 34 3.41 2.73 10.65
CA ARG A 34 4.06 2.50 9.34
C ARG A 34 4.21 3.77 8.53
N ILE A 35 3.16 4.60 8.46
CA ILE A 35 3.24 5.89 7.77
C ILE A 35 4.35 6.77 8.38
N LEU A 36 4.51 6.74 9.70
CA LEU A 36 5.59 7.46 10.40
C LEU A 36 6.98 6.83 10.16
N LEU A 37 7.06 5.52 9.96
CA LEU A 37 8.32 4.83 9.64
C LEU A 37 8.82 5.16 8.22
N ILE A 38 7.96 5.55 7.28
CA ILE A 38 8.37 5.93 5.91
C ILE A 38 9.42 7.05 5.91
N PRO A 39 9.15 8.26 6.46
CA PRO A 39 10.15 9.34 6.47
C PRO A 39 11.37 8.97 7.31
N LEU A 40 11.24 8.11 8.33
CA LEU A 40 12.38 7.60 9.10
C LEU A 40 13.29 6.75 8.21
N ILE A 41 12.75 5.78 7.46
CA ILE A 41 13.53 4.96 6.53
C ILE A 41 14.22 5.85 5.49
N VAL A 42 13.50 6.78 4.88
CA VAL A 42 14.07 7.72 3.90
C VAL A 42 15.19 8.55 4.50
N GLY A 43 15.00 9.10 5.70
CA GLY A 43 16.02 9.86 6.41
C GLY A 43 17.26 9.01 6.68
N LEU A 44 17.09 7.80 7.22
CA LEU A 44 18.20 6.89 7.50
C LEU A 44 18.99 6.52 6.24
N LEU A 45 18.32 6.33 5.10
CA LEU A 45 18.99 6.07 3.82
C LEU A 45 19.77 7.28 3.31
N ILE A 46 19.20 8.49 3.43
CA ILE A 46 19.86 9.73 3.02
C ILE A 46 21.10 10.02 3.88
N TYR A 47 21.06 9.71 5.18
CA TYR A 47 22.21 9.86 6.09
C TYR A 47 23.15 8.63 6.09
N GLU A 48 23.03 7.75 5.09
CA GLU A 48 23.90 6.56 4.92
C GLU A 48 23.87 5.57 6.10
N HIS A 49 22.84 5.65 6.94
CA HIS A 49 22.59 4.75 8.07
C HIS A 49 21.83 3.48 7.62
N VAL A 50 22.42 2.76 6.67
CA VAL A 50 21.82 1.61 5.97
C VAL A 50 21.40 0.49 6.92
N GLU A 51 22.21 0.19 7.94
CA GLU A 51 21.88 -0.83 8.97
C GLU A 51 20.59 -0.49 9.72
N TYR A 52 20.44 0.76 10.13
CA TYR A 52 19.23 1.22 10.83
C TYR A 52 18.03 1.24 9.89
N ALA A 53 18.23 1.60 8.61
CA ALA A 53 17.18 1.54 7.59
C ALA A 53 16.70 0.09 7.38
N LEU A 54 17.62 -0.88 7.34
CA LEU A 54 17.32 -2.30 7.23
C LEU A 54 16.47 -2.79 8.42
N VAL A 55 16.91 -2.50 9.65
CA VAL A 55 16.18 -2.88 10.86
C VAL A 55 14.78 -2.26 10.86
N THR A 56 14.68 -0.97 10.52
CA THR A 56 13.39 -0.26 10.46
C THR A 56 12.46 -0.87 9.42
N LEU A 57 12.98 -1.23 8.23
CA LEU A 57 12.22 -1.88 7.18
C LEU A 57 11.71 -3.27 7.61
N ILE A 58 12.55 -4.07 8.28
CA ILE A 58 12.16 -5.37 8.82
C ILE A 58 11.05 -5.22 9.87
N ILE A 59 11.18 -4.26 10.78
CA ILE A 59 10.15 -3.97 11.80
C ILE A 59 8.84 -3.58 11.13
N ALA A 60 8.87 -2.72 10.11
CA ALA A 60 7.69 -2.31 9.37
C ALA A 60 6.99 -3.49 8.68
N ALA A 61 7.75 -4.36 8.01
CA ALA A 61 7.23 -5.54 7.33
C ALA A 61 6.65 -6.58 8.31
N LEU A 62 7.30 -6.79 9.46
CA LEU A 62 6.81 -7.71 10.48
C LEU A 62 5.53 -7.19 11.13
N THR A 63 5.47 -5.87 11.39
CA THR A 63 4.31 -5.19 11.96
C THR A 63 3.08 -5.33 11.04
N ASP A 64 3.25 -5.17 9.72
CA ASP A 64 2.19 -5.41 8.73
C ASP A 64 1.69 -6.86 8.73
N ALA A 65 2.61 -7.83 8.74
CA ALA A 65 2.23 -9.25 8.75
C ALA A 65 1.46 -9.64 10.02
N LEU A 66 1.87 -9.11 11.18
CA LEU A 66 1.20 -9.34 12.46
C LEU A 66 -0.18 -8.69 12.49
N ASP A 67 -0.33 -7.44 12.03
CA ASP A 67 -1.65 -6.80 11.91
C ASP A 67 -2.57 -7.54 10.95
N GLY A 68 -2.04 -7.95 9.80
CA GLY A 68 -2.78 -8.64 8.76
C GLY A 68 -3.38 -9.96 9.25
N THR A 69 -2.73 -10.61 10.23
CA THR A 69 -3.23 -11.84 10.86
C THR A 69 -4.17 -11.55 12.03
N ILE A 70 -3.81 -10.63 12.93
CA ILE A 70 -4.63 -10.23 14.08
C ILE A 70 -5.95 -9.62 13.63
N ALA A 71 -5.94 -8.76 12.62
CA ALA A 71 -7.14 -8.10 12.10
C ALA A 71 -8.12 -9.08 11.43
N ARG A 72 -7.63 -10.21 10.89
CA ARG A 72 -8.51 -11.28 10.36
C ARG A 72 -9.21 -12.04 11.46
N MET A 73 -8.58 -12.19 12.62
CA MET A 73 -9.14 -12.92 13.76
C MET A 73 -10.01 -12.04 14.67
N ALA A 74 -9.71 -10.74 14.77
CA ALA A 74 -10.36 -9.85 15.73
C ALA A 74 -11.71 -9.28 15.28
N ASN A 75 -12.08 -9.38 13.99
CA ASN A 75 -13.30 -8.78 13.41
C ASN A 75 -13.49 -7.27 13.74
N GLN A 76 -12.42 -6.59 14.16
CA GLN A 76 -12.38 -5.20 14.63
C GLN A 76 -11.74 -4.27 13.58
N LYS A 77 -11.96 -4.53 12.28
CA LYS A 77 -11.53 -3.60 11.23
C LYS A 77 -12.51 -2.43 11.16
N THR A 78 -12.03 -1.22 11.41
CA THR A 78 -12.76 0.00 11.05
C THR A 78 -12.75 0.15 9.53
N ARG A 79 -13.82 0.69 8.94
CA ARG A 79 -13.86 0.97 7.50
C ARG A 79 -12.67 1.83 7.07
N PHE A 80 -12.34 2.86 7.86
CA PHE A 80 -11.23 3.77 7.60
C PHE A 80 -9.86 3.07 7.61
N GLY A 81 -9.57 2.27 8.65
CA GLY A 81 -8.31 1.52 8.74
C GLY A 81 -8.15 0.50 7.62
N ALA A 82 -9.24 -0.10 7.13
CA ALA A 82 -9.19 -1.04 6.02
C ALA A 82 -8.70 -0.42 4.70
N TYR A 83 -8.87 0.90 4.49
CA TYR A 83 -8.33 1.61 3.32
C TYR A 83 -6.91 2.12 3.54
N LEU A 84 -6.62 2.64 4.74
CA LEU A 84 -5.30 3.16 5.06
C LEU A 84 -4.23 2.07 5.08
N ASP A 85 -4.59 0.86 5.47
CA ASP A 85 -3.69 -0.27 5.62
C ASP A 85 -3.00 -0.66 4.27
N PRO A 86 -3.73 -0.97 3.18
CA PRO A 86 -3.14 -1.15 1.84
C PRO A 86 -2.45 0.09 1.28
N LEU A 87 -2.94 1.29 1.59
CA LEU A 87 -2.35 2.53 1.11
C LEU A 87 -0.97 2.77 1.74
N ALA A 88 -0.86 2.61 3.06
CA ALA A 88 0.38 2.77 3.81
C ALA A 88 1.44 1.75 3.36
N ASP A 89 1.05 0.50 3.15
CA ASP A 89 1.93 -0.55 2.63
C ASP A 89 2.52 -0.17 1.25
N LYS A 90 1.65 0.26 0.32
CA LYS A 90 2.07 0.71 -1.01
C LYS A 90 2.94 1.95 -0.98
N LEU A 91 2.62 2.93 -0.13
CA LEU A 91 3.44 4.13 0.02
C LEU A 91 4.83 3.80 0.58
N LEU A 92 4.93 2.88 1.53
CA LEU A 92 6.21 2.43 2.09
C LEU A 92 7.07 1.77 0.99
N LEU A 93 6.51 0.83 0.25
CA LEU A 93 7.18 0.16 -0.87
C LEU A 93 7.64 1.16 -1.94
N MET A 94 6.72 1.98 -2.45
CA MET A 94 7.02 2.93 -3.54
C MET A 94 8.07 3.96 -3.11
N THR A 95 7.92 4.55 -1.93
CA THR A 95 8.86 5.59 -1.45
C THR A 95 10.25 5.02 -1.24
N THR A 96 10.35 3.80 -0.69
CA THR A 96 11.65 3.17 -0.46
C THR A 96 12.33 2.80 -1.79
N PHE A 97 11.59 2.26 -2.77
CA PHE A 97 12.13 2.00 -4.11
C PHE A 97 12.62 3.27 -4.80
N VAL A 98 11.83 4.35 -4.73
CA VAL A 98 12.23 5.66 -5.27
C VAL A 98 13.52 6.13 -4.60
N THR A 99 13.62 6.01 -3.28
CA THR A 99 14.83 6.38 -2.53
C THR A 99 16.04 5.54 -2.95
N PHE A 100 15.88 4.23 -3.16
CA PHE A 100 16.97 3.39 -3.66
C PHE A 100 17.47 3.80 -5.03
N SER A 101 16.58 4.22 -5.92
CA SER A 101 16.99 4.72 -7.24
C SER A 101 17.63 6.10 -7.16
N LEU A 102 17.24 6.95 -6.21
CA LEU A 102 17.89 8.25 -6.00
C LEU A 102 19.32 8.10 -5.43
N LEU A 103 19.58 7.01 -4.72
CA LEU A 103 20.89 6.66 -4.15
C LEU A 103 21.69 5.72 -5.06
N ASP A 104 21.28 5.55 -6.32
CA ASP A 104 21.93 4.66 -7.32
C ASP A 104 22.07 3.17 -6.88
N MET A 105 21.30 2.75 -5.86
CA MET A 105 21.33 1.37 -5.35
C MET A 105 20.58 0.39 -6.25
N VAL A 106 19.58 0.89 -6.98
CA VAL A 106 18.70 0.10 -7.85
C VAL A 106 18.45 0.86 -9.17
N PRO A 107 18.41 0.18 -10.32
CA PRO A 107 18.13 0.83 -11.60
C PRO A 107 16.76 1.54 -11.65
N VAL A 108 16.75 2.75 -12.22
CA VAL A 108 15.55 3.59 -12.38
C VAL A 108 14.40 2.84 -13.10
N TRP A 109 14.72 2.03 -14.11
CA TRP A 109 13.71 1.31 -14.89
C TRP A 109 12.88 0.34 -14.04
N SER A 110 13.49 -0.29 -13.03
CA SER A 110 12.79 -1.21 -12.14
C SER A 110 11.84 -0.46 -11.22
N VAL A 111 12.24 0.73 -10.74
CA VAL A 111 11.37 1.61 -9.95
C VAL A 111 10.16 2.06 -10.75
N ILE A 112 10.36 2.49 -12.00
CA ILE A 112 9.25 2.89 -12.89
C ILE A 112 8.25 1.74 -13.06
N LEU A 113 8.71 0.51 -13.28
CA LEU A 113 7.84 -0.66 -13.41
C LEU A 113 7.04 -0.95 -12.14
N VAL A 114 7.70 -0.95 -10.99
CA VAL A 114 7.07 -1.22 -9.69
C VAL A 114 6.05 -0.15 -9.34
N VAL A 115 6.44 1.13 -9.41
CA VAL A 115 5.61 2.26 -9.04
C VAL A 115 4.42 2.39 -9.98
N SER A 116 4.60 2.25 -11.29
CA SER A 116 3.49 2.32 -12.25
C SER A 116 2.46 1.22 -12.02
N ARG A 117 2.91 -0.03 -11.83
CA ARG A 117 2.02 -1.16 -11.57
C ARG A 117 1.24 -0.98 -10.27
N ASP A 118 1.91 -0.54 -9.20
CA ASP A 118 1.28 -0.35 -7.90
C ASP A 118 0.31 0.85 -7.91
N ALA A 119 0.63 1.92 -8.62
CA ALA A 119 -0.27 3.05 -8.85
C ALA A 119 -1.52 2.65 -9.63
N ILE A 120 -1.38 1.82 -10.68
CA ILE A 120 -2.52 1.28 -11.45
C ILE A 120 -3.43 0.44 -10.55
N LEU A 121 -2.87 -0.45 -9.72
CA LEU A 121 -3.66 -1.28 -8.81
C LEU A 121 -4.38 -0.45 -7.74
N LEU A 122 -3.67 0.50 -7.13
CA LEU A 122 -4.24 1.38 -6.11
C LEU A 122 -5.38 2.22 -6.68
N THR A 123 -5.15 2.84 -7.85
CA THR A 123 -6.15 3.68 -8.53
C THR A 123 -7.33 2.85 -9.03
N GLY A 124 -7.08 1.68 -9.62
CA GLY A 124 -8.12 0.78 -10.09
C GLY A 124 -9.01 0.28 -8.95
N THR A 125 -8.41 -0.06 -7.80
CA THR A 125 -9.16 -0.47 -6.60
C THR A 125 -9.99 0.70 -6.05
N LEU A 126 -9.42 1.90 -6.01
CA LEU A 126 -10.12 3.10 -5.55
C LEU A 126 -11.30 3.46 -6.45
N LEU A 127 -11.10 3.47 -7.76
CA LEU A 127 -12.14 3.74 -8.75
C LEU A 127 -13.30 2.77 -8.63
N ALA A 128 -13.03 1.46 -8.64
CA ALA A 128 -14.04 0.42 -8.49
C ALA A 128 -14.92 0.63 -7.25
N HIS A 129 -14.29 1.04 -6.15
CA HIS A 129 -14.99 1.30 -4.90
C HIS A 129 -15.86 2.56 -4.95
N LEU A 130 -15.39 3.62 -5.60
CA LEU A 130 -16.13 4.88 -5.75
C LEU A 130 -17.31 4.76 -6.71
N THR A 131 -17.16 3.99 -7.79
CA THR A 131 -18.21 3.80 -8.80
C THR A 131 -19.19 2.69 -8.45
N GLY A 132 -18.96 1.95 -7.37
CA GLY A 132 -19.80 0.80 -6.98
C GLY A 132 -19.78 -0.34 -8.00
N THR A 133 -18.89 -0.27 -9.00
CA THR A 133 -18.69 -1.34 -9.97
C THR A 133 -17.92 -2.46 -9.29
N ALA A 134 -18.44 -3.68 -9.39
CA ALA A 134 -17.77 -4.89 -8.97
C ALA A 134 -16.61 -5.21 -9.94
N ILE A 135 -15.67 -4.28 -10.12
CA ILE A 135 -14.39 -4.63 -10.71
C ILE A 135 -13.73 -5.50 -9.65
N ASP A 136 -13.64 -6.79 -9.98
CA ASP A 136 -13.06 -7.80 -9.12
C ASP A 136 -11.54 -7.62 -9.09
N ALA A 137 -11.12 -6.55 -8.41
CA ALA A 137 -9.76 -6.16 -8.07
C ALA A 137 -9.15 -7.08 -7.02
N SER A 138 -9.67 -8.31 -6.91
CA SER A 138 -9.24 -9.26 -5.90
C SER A 138 -7.74 -9.56 -6.08
N PRO A 139 -6.92 -9.42 -5.02
CA PRO A 139 -5.49 -9.58 -5.11
C PRO A 139 -5.16 -10.99 -5.57
N THR A 140 -4.68 -11.10 -6.81
CA THR A 140 -4.29 -12.37 -7.42
C THR A 140 -3.09 -12.95 -6.69
N VAL A 141 -2.97 -14.27 -6.72
CA VAL A 141 -1.80 -14.99 -6.17
C VAL A 141 -0.50 -14.41 -6.76
N LEU A 142 -0.53 -14.03 -8.04
CA LEU A 142 0.56 -13.34 -8.74
C LEU A 142 0.89 -11.98 -8.12
N GLY A 143 -0.13 -11.22 -7.71
CA GLY A 143 0.07 -9.92 -7.09
C GLY A 143 0.70 -9.99 -5.70
N LYS A 144 0.32 -10.99 -4.90
CA LYS A 144 0.94 -11.27 -3.59
C LYS A 144 2.37 -11.80 -3.72
N ALA A 145 2.62 -12.66 -4.71
CA ALA A 145 3.97 -13.12 -5.01
C ALA A 145 4.87 -11.94 -5.40
N THR A 146 4.37 -11.03 -6.24
CA THR A 146 5.12 -9.84 -6.65
C THR A 146 5.52 -8.98 -5.45
N THR A 147 4.58 -8.68 -4.55
CA THR A 147 4.88 -7.85 -3.35
C THR A 147 5.85 -8.55 -2.41
N LEU A 148 5.74 -9.87 -2.25
CA LEU A 148 6.71 -10.63 -1.46
C LEU A 148 8.13 -10.50 -2.04
N PHE A 149 8.28 -10.70 -3.35
CA PHE A 149 9.56 -10.54 -4.03
C PHE A 149 10.10 -9.10 -3.93
N GLN A 150 9.23 -8.09 -3.99
CA GLN A 150 9.60 -6.69 -3.80
C GLN A 150 10.17 -6.42 -2.40
N VAL A 151 9.43 -6.81 -1.35
CA VAL A 151 9.88 -6.66 0.04
C VAL A 151 11.17 -7.43 0.27
N SER A 152 11.26 -8.68 -0.18
CA SER A 152 12.46 -9.50 -0.06
C SER A 152 13.66 -8.89 -0.79
N TYR A 153 13.46 -8.38 -2.01
CA TYR A 153 14.50 -7.70 -2.77
C TYR A 153 15.02 -6.47 -2.00
N MET A 154 14.12 -5.65 -1.45
CA MET A 154 14.52 -4.46 -0.70
C MET A 154 15.34 -4.79 0.55
N ILE A 155 14.91 -5.79 1.32
CA ILE A 155 15.64 -6.27 2.50
C ILE A 155 17.03 -6.78 2.09
N LEU A 156 17.11 -7.55 1.01
CA LEU A 156 18.39 -8.09 0.53
C LEU A 156 19.34 -7.00 -0.01
N VAL A 157 18.82 -5.99 -0.71
CA VAL A 157 19.62 -4.84 -1.16
C VAL A 157 20.25 -4.16 0.04
N LEU A 158 19.46 -3.81 1.06
CA LEU A 158 19.99 -3.18 2.27
C LEU A 158 20.94 -4.08 3.04
N ALA A 159 20.68 -5.39 3.11
CA ALA A 159 21.57 -6.34 3.76
C ALA A 159 22.93 -6.45 3.05
N LEU A 160 22.96 -6.48 1.71
CA LEU A 160 24.23 -6.49 0.98
C LEU A 160 24.99 -5.17 1.16
N ILE A 161 24.32 -4.03 1.03
CA ILE A 161 24.95 -2.72 1.22
C ILE A 161 25.49 -2.57 2.64
N SER A 162 24.77 -3.05 3.65
CA SER A 162 25.25 -3.03 5.05
C SER A 162 26.52 -3.85 5.30
N GLN A 163 26.85 -4.79 4.40
CA GLN A 163 28.07 -5.59 4.45
C GLN A 163 29.10 -5.13 3.41
N ASP A 164 28.94 -3.94 2.84
CA ASP A 164 29.78 -3.40 1.75
C ASP A 164 29.85 -4.30 0.50
N LEU A 165 28.82 -5.12 0.28
CA LEU A 165 28.70 -6.01 -0.87
C LEU A 165 27.94 -5.33 -2.01
N ASN A 166 28.33 -5.65 -3.24
CA ASN A 166 27.71 -5.06 -4.42
C ASN A 166 26.29 -5.62 -4.68
N PRO A 167 25.25 -4.77 -4.73
CA PRO A 167 23.87 -5.21 -5.00
C PRO A 167 23.64 -5.85 -6.37
N VAL A 168 24.60 -5.74 -7.31
CA VAL A 168 24.55 -6.41 -8.62
C VAL A 168 24.36 -7.92 -8.50
N LEU A 169 24.78 -8.54 -7.38
CA LEU A 169 24.51 -9.94 -7.09
C LEU A 169 23.01 -10.29 -7.09
N LEU A 170 22.15 -9.31 -6.81
CA LEU A 170 20.69 -9.46 -6.81
C LEU A 170 20.06 -9.21 -8.18
N PHE A 171 20.85 -8.99 -9.24
CA PHE A 171 20.31 -8.75 -10.58
C PHE A 171 19.37 -9.88 -11.09
N PRO A 172 19.64 -11.18 -10.87
CA PRO A 172 18.68 -12.24 -11.22
C PRO A 172 17.36 -12.13 -10.44
N LEU A 173 17.43 -11.74 -9.17
CA LEU A 173 16.25 -11.50 -8.34
C LEU A 173 15.47 -10.28 -8.83
N LEU A 174 16.17 -9.21 -9.19
CA LEU A 174 15.56 -8.00 -9.78
C LEU A 174 14.81 -8.32 -11.08
N LEU A 175 15.41 -9.14 -11.96
CA LEU A 175 14.75 -9.58 -13.20
C LEU A 175 13.52 -10.45 -12.92
N SER A 176 13.62 -11.42 -12.01
CA SER A 176 12.46 -12.28 -11.68
C SER A 176 11.32 -11.48 -11.05
N MET A 177 11.63 -10.55 -10.14
CA MET A 177 10.66 -9.61 -9.57
C MET A 177 10.03 -8.71 -10.63
N SER A 178 10.84 -8.16 -11.55
CA SER A 178 10.36 -7.29 -12.63
C SER A 178 9.45 -8.06 -13.59
N LEU A 179 9.81 -9.29 -13.94
CA LEU A 179 8.99 -10.16 -14.78
C LEU A 179 7.65 -10.47 -14.10
N LEU A 180 7.65 -10.84 -12.82
CA LEU A 180 6.42 -11.06 -12.05
C LEU A 180 5.56 -9.79 -11.98
N THR A 181 6.18 -8.62 -11.85
CA THR A 181 5.48 -7.33 -11.83
C THR A 181 4.75 -7.08 -13.16
N VAL A 182 5.43 -7.32 -14.28
CA VAL A 182 4.84 -7.20 -15.62
C VAL A 182 3.71 -8.22 -15.82
N LEU A 183 3.94 -9.50 -15.49
CA LEU A 183 2.94 -10.55 -15.61
C LEU A 183 1.70 -10.24 -14.74
N SER A 184 1.91 -9.75 -13.53
CA SER A 184 0.82 -9.32 -12.65
C SER A 184 0.07 -8.13 -13.21
N GLY A 185 0.75 -7.16 -13.82
CA GLY A 185 0.13 -6.01 -14.47
C GLY A 185 -0.72 -6.44 -15.67
N MET A 186 -0.18 -7.28 -16.55
CA MET A 186 -0.88 -7.82 -17.72
C MET A 186 -2.13 -8.59 -17.30
N HIS A 187 -2.01 -9.50 -16.33
CA HIS A 187 -3.15 -10.29 -15.84
C HIS A 187 -4.29 -9.41 -15.30
N TYR A 188 -3.95 -8.26 -14.72
CA TYR A 188 -4.94 -7.31 -14.21
C TYR A 188 -5.66 -6.55 -15.34
N ILE A 189 -4.91 -6.09 -16.35
CA ILE A 189 -5.47 -5.42 -17.53
C ILE A 189 -6.44 -6.37 -18.27
N PHE A 190 -6.04 -7.63 -18.48
CA PHE A 190 -6.90 -8.63 -19.13
C PHE A 190 -8.22 -8.87 -18.37
N ARG A 191 -8.17 -8.92 -17.03
CA ARG A 191 -9.39 -9.04 -16.21
C ARG A 191 -10.28 -7.80 -16.30
N GLY A 192 -9.69 -6.61 -16.27
CA GLY A 192 -10.44 -5.36 -16.40
C GLY A 192 -11.16 -5.24 -17.74
N VAL A 193 -10.49 -5.58 -18.85
CA VAL A 193 -11.10 -5.56 -20.20
C VAL A 193 -12.20 -6.61 -20.34
N SER A 194 -12.00 -7.82 -19.80
CA SER A 194 -13.02 -8.88 -19.88
C SER A 194 -14.30 -8.51 -19.13
N GLN A 195 -14.22 -7.77 -18.03
CA GLN A 195 -15.40 -7.36 -17.26
C GLN A 195 -16.18 -6.24 -17.94
N LEU A 196 -15.52 -5.33 -18.65
CA LEU A 196 -16.18 -4.30 -19.44
C LEU A 196 -16.98 -4.90 -20.60
N ASN A 197 -16.40 -5.87 -21.31
CA ASN A 197 -17.11 -6.55 -22.40
C ASN A 197 -18.34 -7.33 -21.89
N SER A 198 -18.26 -7.99 -20.73
CA SER A 198 -19.41 -8.71 -20.16
C SER A 198 -20.50 -7.81 -19.60
N ALA A 199 -20.20 -6.55 -19.28
CA ALA A 199 -21.19 -5.56 -18.84
C ALA A 199 -21.90 -4.86 -20.02
N GLU A 200 -21.29 -4.87 -21.20
CA GLU A 200 -21.89 -4.35 -22.44
C GLU A 200 -22.87 -5.35 -23.09
N ASP A 201 -22.70 -6.65 -22.81
CA ASP A 201 -23.52 -7.75 -23.33
C ASP A 201 -24.77 -8.09 -22.47
N SER A 202 -25.01 -7.38 -21.35
CA SER A 202 -26.11 -7.63 -20.38
C SER A 202 -27.07 -6.45 -20.24
#